data_AF-W3XC58-F1
#
_entry.id   AF-W3XC58-F1
#
_cell.length_a   1.000
_cell.length_b   1.000
_cell.length_c   1.000
_cell.angle_alpha   90.00
_cell.angle_beta   90.00
_cell.angle_gamma   90.00
#
_symmetry.space_group_name_H-M   'P 1'
#
loop_
_entity.id
_entity.type
_entity.pdbx_description
1 polymer ?
#
loop_
_entity_poly.entity_id
_entity_poly.type
_entity_poly.pdbx_seq_one_letter_code
_entity_poly.pdbx_strand_id
1 'polypeptide(L)'
;MAVLRIRLVLIILLMLVTGILADFTIMAADLYFRGIDGNYKINTRYIFVEGDGHLNCNNLWSIPAWFESIDVSGDKQGVRYKGIRPLDPELIEFNTDFGHYTMYKDRDYHLAALDDEDSGHCRVVNSFTRNCHYEGNRLVVKSIVRCTTDTVRL
;
A
#
# COMPACT_ATOMS: atom_id res chain seq x y z
N MET A 1 28.18 42.98 13.76
CA MET A 1 27.13 42.10 14.34
C MET A 1 25.93 41.84 13.40
N ALA A 2 26.05 42.02 12.08
CA ALA A 2 24.96 41.75 11.13
C ALA A 2 25.04 40.37 10.44
N VAL A 3 26.24 39.77 10.39
CA VAL A 3 26.50 38.51 9.65
C VAL A 3 25.93 37.27 10.37
N LEU A 4 25.74 37.34 11.69
CA LEU A 4 25.28 36.20 12.50
C LEU A 4 23.77 35.94 12.39
N ARG A 5 22.96 36.96 12.06
CA ARG A 5 21.48 36.83 11.96
C ARG A 5 21.03 36.15 10.67
N ILE A 6 21.79 36.27 9.58
CA ILE A 6 21.42 35.70 8.26
C ILE A 6 21.60 34.17 8.25
N ARG A 7 22.58 33.63 8.99
CA ARG A 7 22.81 32.17 9.03
C ARG A 7 21.76 31.39 9.83
N LEU A 8 21.14 32.01 10.84
CA LEU A 8 20.13 31.34 11.68
C LEU A 8 18.79 31.17 10.95
N VAL A 9 18.41 32.14 10.11
CA VAL A 9 17.16 32.10 9.32
C VAL A 9 17.23 31.01 8.24
N LEU A 10 18.39 30.78 7.64
CA LEU A 10 18.57 29.75 6.61
C LEU A 10 18.46 28.32 7.16
N ILE A 11 18.85 28.09 8.42
CA ILE A 11 18.81 26.75 9.05
C ILE A 11 17.38 26.37 9.44
N ILE A 12 16.55 27.33 9.88
CA ILE A 12 15.13 27.07 10.20
C ILE A 12 14.31 26.82 8.92
N LEU A 13 14.67 27.48 7.81
CA LEU A 13 13.98 27.28 6.52
C LEU A 13 14.27 25.90 5.90
N LEU A 14 15.44 25.30 6.17
CA LEU A 14 15.75 23.93 5.70
C LEU A 14 15.02 22.83 6.48
N MET A 15 14.60 23.07 7.73
CA MET A 15 13.83 22.08 8.52
C MET A 15 12.34 22.03 8.15
N LEU A 16 11.84 22.99 7.36
CA LEU A 16 10.45 23.07 6.93
C LEU A 16 10.13 22.28 5.65
N VAL A 17 11.12 21.65 5.00
CA VAL A 17 10.96 21.10 3.64
C VAL A 17 11.15 19.58 3.55
N THR A 18 11.49 18.89 4.64
CA THR A 18 11.53 17.42 4.62
C THR A 18 10.36 16.85 5.39
N GLY A 19 9.14 17.21 4.97
CA GLY A 19 8.01 16.33 5.23
C GLY A 19 8.32 15.01 4.53
N ILE A 20 8.49 13.94 5.30
CA ILE A 20 8.78 12.62 4.75
C ILE A 20 7.48 12.15 4.09
N LEU A 21 7.46 12.14 2.75
CA LEU A 21 6.40 11.48 1.98
C LEU A 21 6.46 9.99 2.33
N ALA A 22 5.37 9.42 2.85
CA ALA A 22 5.31 7.98 3.04
C ALA A 22 4.90 7.34 1.72
N ASP A 23 5.89 6.92 0.94
CA ASP A 23 5.65 6.07 -0.22
C ASP A 23 5.30 4.66 0.27
N PHE A 24 4.25 4.05 -0.26
CA PHE A 24 3.98 2.63 -0.06
C PHE A 24 3.44 1.97 -1.31
N THR A 25 3.72 0.68 -1.45
CA THR A 25 3.23 -0.14 -2.56
C THR A 25 2.18 -1.12 -2.03
N ILE A 26 1.02 -1.15 -2.68
CA ILE A 26 -0.04 -2.13 -2.43
C ILE A 26 0.12 -3.28 -3.43
N MET A 27 0.10 -4.50 -2.91
CA MET A 27 0.25 -5.71 -3.71
C MET A 27 -0.86 -6.70 -3.40
N ALA A 28 -1.33 -7.42 -4.42
CA ALA A 28 -2.24 -8.55 -4.25
C ALA A 28 -1.45 -9.85 -4.28
N ALA A 29 -1.74 -10.74 -3.35
CA ALA A 29 -1.14 -12.04 -3.21
C ALA A 29 -2.23 -13.12 -3.21
N ASP A 30 -2.31 -13.86 -4.32
CA ASP A 30 -3.23 -14.99 -4.47
C ASP A 30 -2.64 -16.23 -3.80
N LEU A 31 -3.30 -16.71 -2.74
CA LEU A 31 -2.88 -17.90 -2.01
C LEU A 31 -3.55 -19.15 -2.58
N TYR A 32 -2.72 -20.10 -3.00
CA TYR A 32 -3.11 -21.41 -3.49
C TYR A 32 -2.65 -22.49 -2.53
N PHE A 33 -3.54 -23.43 -2.23
CA PHE A 33 -3.22 -24.64 -1.48
C PHE A 33 -3.14 -25.83 -2.43
N ARG A 34 -2.26 -26.78 -2.11
CA ARG A 34 -2.16 -28.04 -2.83
C ARG A 34 -3.08 -29.07 -2.18
N GLY A 35 -4.17 -29.40 -2.88
CA GLY A 35 -5.05 -30.50 -2.55
C GLY A 35 -4.69 -31.77 -3.31
N ILE A 36 -5.47 -32.83 -3.05
CA ILE A 36 -5.35 -34.12 -3.74
C ILE A 36 -5.60 -33.95 -5.25
N ASP A 37 -6.54 -33.09 -5.63
CA ASP A 37 -6.94 -32.85 -7.02
C ASP A 37 -6.19 -31.68 -7.70
N GLY A 38 -5.16 -31.13 -7.05
CA GLY A 38 -4.35 -30.02 -7.58
C GLY A 38 -4.42 -28.74 -6.75
N ASN A 39 -3.99 -27.62 -7.34
CA ASN A 39 -3.90 -26.34 -6.64
C ASN A 39 -5.22 -25.56 -6.72
N TYR A 40 -5.78 -25.17 -5.59
CA TYR A 40 -6.98 -24.34 -5.51
C TYR A 40 -6.68 -22.99 -4.85
N LYS A 41 -7.21 -21.90 -5.43
CA LYS A 41 -7.09 -20.55 -4.86
C LYS A 41 -8.05 -20.43 -3.67
N ILE A 42 -7.53 -20.07 -2.50
CA ILE A 42 -8.36 -19.85 -1.30
C ILE A 42 -8.76 -18.41 -1.17
N ASN A 43 -7.80 -17.48 -1.26
CA ASN A 43 -8.07 -16.07 -1.04
C ASN A 43 -7.04 -15.17 -1.74
N THR A 44 -7.41 -13.91 -1.93
CA THR A 44 -6.49 -12.81 -2.25
C THR A 44 -6.15 -12.08 -0.96
N ARG A 45 -4.87 -11.88 -0.69
CA ARG A 45 -4.38 -11.03 0.41
C ARG A 45 -3.80 -9.76 -0.16
N TYR A 46 -3.86 -8.67 0.61
CA TYR A 46 -3.27 -7.39 0.25
C TYR A 46 -2.09 -7.11 1.17
N ILE A 47 -0.95 -6.81 0.57
CA ILE A 47 0.31 -6.56 1.25
C ILE A 47 0.69 -5.11 1.00
N PHE A 48 0.98 -4.39 2.07
CA PHE A 48 1.40 -2.99 2.04
C PHE A 48 2.86 -2.93 2.47
N VAL A 49 3.70 -2.30 1.64
CA VAL A 49 5.14 -2.24 1.87
C VAL A 49 5.60 -0.81 1.70
N GLU A 50 6.36 -0.29 2.67
CA GLU A 50 6.96 1.04 2.56
C GLU A 50 7.98 1.09 1.39
N GLY A 51 7.92 2.19 0.64
CA GLY A 51 8.75 2.46 -0.53
C GLY A 51 8.68 1.39 -1.61
N ASP A 52 9.86 1.03 -2.12
CA ASP A 52 10.09 -0.04 -3.10
C ASP A 52 10.43 -1.38 -2.44
N GLY A 53 10.02 -1.57 -1.18
CA GLY A 53 10.53 -2.60 -0.29
C GLY A 53 10.81 -3.95 -0.99
N HIS A 54 12.04 -4.43 -0.82
CA HIS A 54 12.55 -5.61 -1.49
C HIS A 54 11.81 -6.89 -1.04
N LEU A 55 10.74 -7.22 -1.76
CA LEU A 55 10.04 -8.48 -1.56
C LEU A 55 10.78 -9.63 -2.25
N ASN A 56 10.99 -10.68 -1.48
CA ASN A 56 11.45 -11.97 -1.98
C ASN A 56 10.62 -13.09 -1.35
N CYS A 57 10.77 -14.32 -1.84
CA CYS A 57 9.94 -15.42 -1.34
C CYS A 57 10.23 -15.81 0.11
N ASN A 58 11.36 -15.38 0.68
CA ASN A 58 11.72 -15.71 2.06
C ASN A 58 10.98 -14.81 3.05
N ASN A 59 10.83 -13.51 2.76
CA ASN A 59 10.16 -12.56 3.65
C ASN A 59 8.65 -12.44 3.40
N LEU A 60 8.17 -12.82 2.21
CA LEU A 60 6.77 -12.66 1.81
C LEU A 60 5.75 -13.27 2.80
N TRP A 61 6.09 -14.40 3.40
CA TRP A 61 5.21 -15.12 4.32
C TRP A 61 5.13 -14.49 5.72
N SER A 62 6.10 -13.64 6.06
CA SER A 62 6.18 -12.95 7.36
C SER A 62 5.64 -11.53 7.33
N ILE A 63 5.29 -11.00 6.16
CA ILE A 63 4.80 -9.62 6.04
C ILE A 63 3.31 -9.60 6.38
N PRO A 64 2.87 -8.65 7.21
CA PRO A 64 1.45 -8.43 7.47
C PRO A 64 0.66 -8.32 6.17
N ALA A 65 -0.46 -9.02 6.12
CA ALA A 65 -1.32 -9.04 4.96
C ALA A 65 -2.77 -8.99 5.41
N TRP A 66 -3.55 -8.17 4.73
CA TRP A 66 -4.95 -7.95 5.05
C TRP A 66 -5.83 -8.66 4.03
N PHE A 67 -6.93 -9.21 4.52
CA PHE A 67 -7.92 -9.82 3.66
C PHE A 67 -8.91 -8.78 3.18
N GLU A 68 -9.63 -9.15 2.13
CA GLU A 68 -10.73 -8.32 1.73
C GLU A 68 -11.88 -8.37 2.71
N SER A 69 -12.47 -7.20 2.93
CA SER A 69 -13.69 -7.03 3.69
C SER A 69 -14.66 -6.15 2.90
N ILE A 70 -15.95 -6.39 3.09
CA ILE A 70 -17.02 -5.52 2.57
C ILE A 70 -17.02 -4.19 3.35
N ASP A 71 -16.54 -4.22 4.59
CA ASP A 71 -16.56 -3.10 5.53
C ASP A 71 -15.22 -2.99 6.26
N VAL A 72 -14.61 -1.82 6.16
CA VAL A 72 -13.33 -1.45 6.81
C VAL A 72 -13.48 -0.18 7.65
N SER A 73 -14.71 0.16 8.04
CA SER A 73 -15.02 1.34 8.86
C SER A 73 -14.70 1.14 10.35
N GLY A 74 -14.45 2.26 11.04
CA GLY A 74 -14.20 2.25 12.48
C GLY A 74 -12.94 1.48 12.85
N ASP A 75 -13.11 0.46 13.69
CA ASP A 75 -12.04 -0.42 14.19
C ASP A 75 -11.77 -1.65 13.31
N LYS A 76 -12.51 -1.82 12.20
CA LYS A 76 -12.41 -2.99 11.33
C LYS A 76 -11.25 -2.84 10.35
N GLN A 77 -10.25 -3.71 10.50
CA GLN A 77 -9.12 -3.75 9.57
C GLN A 77 -9.40 -4.61 8.33
N GLY A 78 -8.84 -4.21 7.19
CA GLY A 78 -8.97 -4.95 5.94
C GLY A 78 -8.76 -4.09 4.71
N VAL A 79 -9.08 -4.68 3.56
CA VAL A 79 -9.13 -3.97 2.28
C VAL A 79 -10.49 -4.15 1.64
N ARG A 80 -11.13 -3.06 1.24
CA ARG A 80 -12.30 -3.08 0.38
C ARG A 80 -11.87 -2.76 -1.04
N TYR A 81 -12.15 -3.69 -1.95
CA TYR A 81 -11.75 -3.59 -3.36
C TYR A 81 -12.98 -3.54 -4.27
N LYS A 82 -12.98 -2.60 -5.22
CA LYS A 82 -13.94 -2.54 -6.33
C LYS A 82 -13.19 -2.50 -7.66
N GLY A 83 -13.69 -3.20 -8.67
CA GLY A 83 -13.09 -3.24 -10.02
C GLY A 83 -12.67 -4.65 -10.45
N ILE A 84 -11.86 -4.73 -11.51
CA ILE A 84 -11.36 -6.00 -12.06
C ILE A 84 -10.10 -6.41 -11.29
N ARG A 85 -10.16 -7.57 -10.65
CA ARG A 85 -9.11 -8.01 -9.73
C ARG A 85 -7.92 -8.65 -10.44
N PRO A 86 -6.72 -8.57 -9.83
CA PRO A 86 -6.27 -7.54 -8.88
C PRO A 86 -5.65 -6.32 -9.59
N LEU A 87 -5.74 -6.24 -10.92
CA LEU A 87 -4.87 -5.38 -11.74
C LEU A 87 -5.52 -4.07 -12.18
N ASP A 88 -6.83 -3.94 -12.03
CA ASP A 88 -7.57 -2.77 -12.48
C ASP A 88 -8.62 -2.35 -11.45
N PRO A 89 -8.16 -1.78 -10.31
CA PRO A 89 -9.05 -1.27 -9.28
C PRO A 89 -9.81 -0.03 -9.75
N GLU A 90 -11.11 0.00 -9.55
CA GLU A 90 -11.90 1.23 -9.53
C GLU A 90 -11.73 1.98 -8.20
N LEU A 91 -11.65 1.23 -7.10
CA LEU A 91 -11.48 1.75 -5.75
C LEU A 91 -10.73 0.76 -4.88
N ILE A 92 -9.83 1.27 -4.04
CA ILE A 92 -9.20 0.53 -2.94
C ILE A 92 -9.35 1.36 -1.68
N GLU A 93 -10.18 0.91 -0.75
CA GLU A 93 -10.27 1.48 0.59
C GLU A 93 -9.59 0.49 1.55
N PHE A 94 -8.76 0.97 2.46
CA PHE A 94 -8.07 0.12 3.40
C PHE A 94 -7.99 0.77 4.77
N ASN A 95 -8.11 -0.05 5.81
CA ASN A 95 -7.91 0.32 7.19
C ASN A 95 -6.93 -0.68 7.79
N THR A 96 -5.71 -0.23 8.02
CA THR A 96 -4.57 -1.09 8.37
C THR A 96 -3.63 -0.33 9.29
N ASP A 97 -2.50 -0.94 9.64
CA ASP A 97 -1.44 -0.26 10.38
C ASP A 97 -0.79 0.87 9.54
N PHE A 98 -1.04 0.90 8.22
CA PHE A 98 -0.69 2.00 7.33
C PHE A 98 -1.69 3.15 7.36
N GLY A 99 -2.80 3.03 8.08
CA GLY A 99 -3.84 4.07 8.23
C GLY A 99 -5.12 3.70 7.50
N HIS A 100 -6.05 4.66 7.49
CA HIS A 100 -7.31 4.57 6.74
C HIS A 100 -7.27 5.49 5.54
N TYR A 101 -7.23 4.92 4.34
CA TYR A 101 -7.29 5.69 3.11
C TYR A 101 -8.18 5.04 2.06
N THR A 102 -8.61 5.85 1.10
CA THR A 102 -9.30 5.41 -0.11
C THR A 102 -8.63 5.96 -1.35
N MET A 103 -8.28 5.07 -2.27
CA MET A 103 -7.82 5.40 -3.61
C MET A 103 -8.98 5.33 -4.60
N TYR A 104 -9.16 6.38 -5.41
CA TYR A 104 -10.24 6.53 -6.39
C TYR A 104 -9.71 6.61 -7.83
N LYS A 105 -9.98 5.59 -8.67
CA LYS A 105 -9.54 5.62 -10.09
C LYS A 105 -10.25 6.71 -10.91
N ASP A 106 -11.52 6.98 -10.62
CA ASP A 106 -12.32 8.01 -11.29
C ASP A 106 -11.91 9.44 -10.93
N ARG A 107 -11.04 9.59 -9.92
CA ARG A 107 -10.38 10.84 -9.51
C ARG A 107 -8.88 10.81 -9.82
N ASP A 108 -8.50 10.20 -10.94
CA ASP A 108 -7.10 10.06 -11.38
C ASP A 108 -6.18 9.40 -10.32
N TYR A 109 -6.69 8.33 -9.69
CA TYR A 109 -5.99 7.60 -8.62
C TYR A 109 -5.64 8.44 -7.38
N HIS A 110 -6.39 9.50 -7.12
CA HIS A 110 -6.30 10.28 -5.89
C HIS A 110 -6.45 9.41 -4.63
N LEU A 111 -5.64 9.70 -3.61
CA LEU A 111 -5.65 9.03 -2.32
C LEU A 111 -6.20 9.99 -1.25
N ALA A 112 -7.36 9.66 -0.70
CA ALA A 112 -8.00 10.43 0.35
C ALA A 112 -7.88 9.73 1.72
N ALA A 113 -7.72 10.49 2.79
CA ALA A 113 -7.85 9.99 4.17
C ALA A 113 -9.33 9.97 4.60
N LEU A 114 -9.56 9.83 5.91
CA LEU A 114 -10.87 10.06 6.52
C LEU A 114 -11.37 11.47 6.14
N ASP A 115 -12.68 11.59 5.94
CA ASP A 115 -13.37 12.84 5.56
C ASP A 115 -13.06 13.41 4.16
N ASP A 116 -12.55 12.58 3.24
CA ASP A 116 -12.23 12.98 1.84
C ASP A 116 -11.11 14.05 1.76
N GLU A 117 -10.28 14.16 2.80
CA GLU A 117 -9.11 15.04 2.80
C GLU A 117 -8.01 14.51 1.87
N ASP A 118 -7.50 15.39 1.00
CA ASP A 118 -6.41 15.06 0.08
C ASP A 118 -5.17 14.62 0.85
N SER A 119 -4.80 13.36 0.65
CA SER A 119 -3.68 12.73 1.32
C SER A 119 -2.60 12.28 0.35
N GLY A 120 -2.78 12.50 -0.95
CA GLY A 120 -1.79 12.23 -1.97
C GLY A 120 -2.36 11.52 -3.19
N HIS A 121 -1.51 10.71 -3.83
CA HIS A 121 -1.82 10.13 -5.13
C HIS A 121 -1.25 8.72 -5.26
N CYS A 122 -1.94 7.88 -6.02
CA CYS A 122 -1.47 6.56 -6.41
C CYS A 122 -1.24 6.48 -7.91
N ARG A 123 -0.48 5.47 -8.32
CA ARG A 123 -0.32 5.08 -9.73
C ARG A 123 -0.27 3.58 -9.84
N VAL A 124 -0.86 3.02 -10.89
CA VAL A 124 -0.78 1.59 -11.16
C VAL A 124 0.66 1.21 -11.50
N VAL A 125 1.18 0.21 -10.79
CA VAL A 125 2.49 -0.38 -11.03
C VAL A 125 2.32 -1.88 -11.20
N ASN A 126 2.12 -2.33 -12.43
CA ASN A 126 2.12 -3.76 -12.77
C ASN A 126 3.57 -4.25 -12.99
N SER A 127 4.44 -3.94 -12.04
CA SER A 127 5.89 -4.03 -12.18
C SER A 127 6.45 -5.45 -12.09
N PHE A 128 5.76 -6.37 -11.42
CA PHE A 128 6.18 -7.77 -11.37
C PHE A 128 5.05 -8.74 -11.01
N THR A 129 5.25 -10.01 -11.40
CA THR A 129 4.56 -11.17 -10.82
C THR A 129 5.60 -12.08 -10.20
N ARG A 130 5.42 -12.45 -8.93
CA ARG A 130 6.33 -13.37 -8.22
C ARG A 130 5.57 -14.61 -7.75
N ASN A 131 6.09 -15.78 -8.09
CA ASN A 131 5.58 -17.06 -7.62
C ASN A 131 6.47 -17.56 -6.48
N CYS A 132 5.89 -17.73 -5.29
CA CYS A 132 6.58 -18.24 -4.12
C CYS A 132 5.94 -19.53 -3.64
N HIS A 133 6.77 -20.47 -3.20
CA HIS A 133 6.32 -21.77 -2.69
C HIS A 133 6.78 -21.94 -1.24
N TYR A 134 5.90 -22.43 -0.37
CA TYR A 134 6.22 -22.74 1.02
C TYR A 134 5.34 -23.89 1.51
N GLU A 135 5.95 -24.97 2.01
CA GLU A 135 5.25 -26.15 2.56
C GLU A 135 4.11 -26.68 1.66
N GLY A 136 4.34 -26.70 0.34
CA GLY A 136 3.34 -27.16 -0.64
C GLY A 136 2.29 -26.11 -1.03
N ASN A 137 2.21 -24.98 -0.32
CA ASN A 137 1.39 -23.83 -0.72
C ASN A 137 2.11 -22.98 -1.77
N ARG A 138 1.34 -22.27 -2.58
CA ARG A 138 1.86 -21.34 -3.60
C ARG A 138 1.22 -19.98 -3.42
N LEU A 139 2.03 -18.94 -3.36
CA LEU A 139 1.62 -17.54 -3.29
C LEU A 139 2.02 -16.84 -4.58
N VAL A 140 1.06 -16.24 -5.28
CA VAL A 140 1.29 -15.49 -6.52
C VAL A 140 1.07 -14.02 -6.23
N VAL A 141 2.15 -13.25 -6.18
CA VAL A 141 2.12 -11.83 -5.83
C VAL A 141 2.20 -10.98 -7.07
N LYS A 142 1.37 -9.95 -7.12
CA LYS A 142 1.33 -8.93 -8.17
C LYS A 142 1.29 -7.57 -7.49
N SER A 143 2.22 -6.69 -7.86
CA SER A 143 2.12 -5.28 -7.47
C SER A 143 0.91 -4.66 -8.18
N ILE A 144 0.14 -3.83 -7.46
CA ILE A 144 -1.08 -3.20 -8.00
C ILE A 144 -0.83 -1.72 -8.20
N VAL A 145 -0.57 -1.00 -7.10
CA VAL A 145 -0.41 0.46 -7.10
C VAL A 145 0.70 0.87 -6.16
N ARG A 146 1.38 1.97 -6.50
CA ARG A 146 2.29 2.69 -5.63
C ARG A 146 1.64 4.02 -5.29
N CYS A 147 1.58 4.32 -4.01
CA CYS A 147 0.98 5.51 -3.46
C CYS A 147 2.05 6.36 -2.77
N THR A 148 1.88 7.67 -2.87
CA THR A 148 2.69 8.70 -2.23
C THR A 148 1.76 9.48 -1.32
N THR A 149 2.08 9.63 -0.04
CA THR A 149 1.31 10.52 0.85
C THR A 149 1.92 11.91 0.88
N ASP A 150 1.12 12.94 0.67
CA ASP A 150 1.56 14.35 0.71
C ASP A 150 1.54 14.92 2.14
N THR A 151 0.91 14.21 3.08
CA THR A 151 0.88 14.53 4.51
C THR A 151 1.79 13.60 5.31
N VAL A 152 2.48 14.18 6.30
CA VAL A 152 3.38 13.47 7.21
C VAL A 152 2.55 12.85 8.34
N ARG A 153 2.75 11.55 8.61
CA ARG A 153 2.30 10.92 9.86
C ARG A 153 3.05 11.56 11.04
N LEU A 154 2.36 12.35 11.85
CA LEU A 154 2.83 12.76 13.18
C LEU A 154 2.53 11.68 14.22
#